data_AF-A0A0Q5UX54-F1
#
_entry.id   AF-A0A0Q5UX54-F1
#
_cell.length_a   1.000
_cell.length_b   1.000
_cell.length_c   1.000
_cell.angle_alpha   90.00
_cell.angle_beta   90.00
_cell.angle_gamma   90.00
#
_symmetry.space_group_name_H-M   'P 1'
#
loop_
_entity.id
_entity.type
_entity.pdbx_description
1 polymer ?
#
loop_
_entity_poly.entity_id
_entity_poly.type
_entity_poly.pdbx_seq_one_letter_code
_entity_poly.pdbx_strand_id
1 'polypeptide(L)'
;MVGAAAAVLVTTAGCGFASALADPQAAQSDAPPTVVVPTTTAPPPGPVTLAAVDLSTARLGSDHLTVVRGVTQTNLVPGIVGWRDDCGVDSAGLQYVAVTIGFGGSDVAGHLTVEPGPDTPADIAPVGVFFDGADEPYCQDDPPFQPTDTFWWHGGPDGDVTAYIVLRDAVTPATPEGRAEVFSTLSIRIDALRVHGAGDQPFQLATPSIGALCADDPDALCVPLT
;
A
#
# COMPACT_ATOMS: atom_id res chain seq x y z
N MET A 1 62.81 6.35 -17.42
CA MET A 1 63.15 7.20 -16.26
C MET A 1 63.17 6.33 -15.02
N VAL A 2 64.24 6.45 -14.26
CA VAL A 2 64.47 5.87 -12.93
C VAL A 2 63.62 6.63 -11.90
N GLY A 3 63.14 5.97 -10.85
CA GLY A 3 62.61 6.62 -9.65
C GLY A 3 61.98 5.63 -8.67
N ALA A 4 62.73 5.23 -7.65
CA ALA A 4 62.40 4.17 -6.69
C ALA A 4 61.81 4.70 -5.37
N ALA A 5 60.99 3.84 -4.74
CA ALA A 5 60.81 3.55 -3.31
C ALA A 5 60.67 4.65 -2.25
N ALA A 6 59.64 4.53 -1.40
CA ALA A 6 59.80 4.14 0.01
C ALA A 6 58.44 3.84 0.68
N ALA A 7 58.41 2.71 1.41
CA ALA A 7 57.34 2.28 2.30
C ALA A 7 57.66 2.67 3.75
N VAL A 8 56.66 2.93 4.60
CA VAL A 8 56.72 2.67 6.05
C VAL A 8 55.32 2.28 6.56
N LEU A 9 55.24 1.07 7.12
CA LEU A 9 54.19 0.56 8.00
C LEU A 9 54.31 1.17 9.40
N VAL A 10 53.18 1.41 10.09
CA VAL A 10 53.10 1.23 11.55
C VAL A 10 51.74 0.62 11.93
N THR A 11 51.82 -0.56 12.52
CA THR A 11 50.79 -1.29 13.27
C THR A 11 50.72 -0.79 14.71
N THR A 12 49.53 -0.67 15.29
CA THR A 12 49.36 -0.72 16.76
C THR A 12 48.17 -1.61 17.13
N ALA A 13 48.50 -2.77 17.68
CA ALA A 13 47.61 -3.64 18.41
C ALA A 13 47.19 -2.98 19.74
N GLY A 14 45.89 -3.01 20.06
CA GLY A 14 45.37 -2.64 21.37
C GLY A 14 45.03 -3.89 22.18
N CYS A 15 45.82 -4.20 23.20
CA CYS A 15 45.47 -5.09 24.29
C CYS A 15 45.01 -4.25 25.49
N GLY A 16 43.96 -4.70 26.20
CA GLY A 16 43.58 -4.21 27.52
C GLY A 16 42.08 -4.40 27.77
N PHE A 17 41.56 -4.92 28.89
CA PHE A 17 42.14 -5.35 30.15
C PHE A 17 41.21 -6.44 30.73
N ALA A 18 41.80 -7.48 31.34
CA ALA A 18 41.11 -8.28 32.35
C ALA A 18 41.47 -7.73 33.74
N SER A 19 40.50 -7.86 34.66
CA SER A 19 40.59 -7.73 36.12
C SER A 19 40.41 -6.33 36.74
N ALA A 20 39.22 -6.11 37.30
CA ALA A 20 39.07 -5.52 38.63
C ALA A 20 37.74 -6.00 39.26
N LEU A 21 37.83 -7.05 40.07
CA LEU A 21 36.91 -7.31 41.17
C LEU A 21 37.05 -6.18 42.18
N ALA A 22 36.00 -5.39 42.38
CA ALA A 22 35.58 -4.80 43.64
C ALA A 22 34.57 -3.68 43.36
N ASP A 23 33.31 -3.87 43.72
CA ASP A 23 32.60 -2.89 44.55
C ASP A 23 31.37 -3.53 45.20
N PRO A 24 30.85 -2.95 46.29
CA PRO A 24 30.48 -3.69 47.49
C PRO A 24 28.98 -3.95 47.48
N GLN A 25 28.60 -4.88 48.33
CA GLN A 25 27.23 -5.17 48.72
C GLN A 25 26.51 -3.88 49.17
N ALA A 26 25.82 -3.21 48.25
CA ALA A 26 24.89 -2.13 48.54
C ALA A 26 23.50 -2.74 48.69
N ALA A 27 23.05 -2.78 49.95
CA ALA A 27 21.71 -3.02 50.47
C ALA A 27 20.63 -3.43 49.45
N GLN A 28 20.18 -4.68 49.59
CA GLN A 28 18.88 -5.14 49.11
C GLN A 28 17.78 -4.24 49.70
N SER A 29 17.17 -3.43 48.84
CA SER A 29 15.85 -2.87 49.10
C SER A 29 14.85 -3.80 48.40
N ASP A 30 14.19 -4.65 49.18
CA ASP A 30 13.07 -5.50 48.74
C ASP A 30 11.91 -4.61 48.27
N ALA A 31 11.93 -4.25 46.99
CA ALA A 31 10.74 -3.93 46.23
C ALA A 31 10.40 -5.18 45.40
N PRO A 32 9.15 -5.66 45.41
CA PRO A 32 8.76 -6.78 44.54
C PRO A 32 9.15 -6.46 43.10
N PRO A 33 9.79 -7.38 42.36
CA PRO A 33 10.08 -7.14 40.96
C PRO A 33 8.76 -6.91 40.24
N THR A 34 8.54 -5.68 39.78
CA THR A 34 7.49 -5.41 38.80
C THR A 34 7.91 -6.17 37.55
N VAL A 35 7.26 -7.30 37.31
CA VAL A 35 7.40 -8.03 36.06
C VAL A 35 6.88 -7.11 34.97
N VAL A 36 7.79 -6.44 34.28
CA VAL A 36 7.48 -5.81 32.99
C VAL A 36 7.22 -6.98 32.06
N VAL A 37 5.95 -7.37 31.93
CA VAL A 37 5.53 -8.29 30.88
C VAL A 37 5.93 -7.58 29.58
N PRO A 38 6.83 -8.16 28.76
CA PRO A 38 7.08 -7.58 27.45
C PRO A 38 5.73 -7.59 26.73
N THR A 39 5.17 -6.41 26.49
CA THR A 39 4.08 -6.23 25.56
C THR A 39 4.61 -6.76 24.24
N THR A 40 4.15 -7.97 23.89
CA THR A 40 4.46 -8.55 22.59
C THR A 40 3.77 -7.64 21.60
N THR A 41 4.55 -6.74 20.98
CA THR A 41 4.06 -5.91 19.89
C THR A 41 3.59 -6.88 18.82
N ALA A 42 2.29 -6.89 18.52
CA ALA A 42 1.78 -7.68 17.41
C ALA A 42 2.58 -7.29 16.15
N PRO A 43 3.03 -8.26 15.33
CA PRO A 43 3.62 -7.94 14.05
C PRO A 43 2.70 -6.98 13.29
N PRO A 44 3.24 -6.02 12.53
CA PRO A 44 2.42 -5.20 11.66
C PRO A 44 1.55 -6.13 10.80
N PRO A 45 0.25 -5.86 10.64
CA PRO A 45 -0.60 -6.68 9.80
C PRO A 45 0.03 -6.75 8.40
N GLY A 46 0.22 -7.96 7.89
CA GLY A 46 0.72 -8.18 6.54
C GLY A 46 -0.34 -7.85 5.48
N PRO A 47 -0.05 -8.09 4.20
CA PRO A 47 -1.04 -7.93 3.13
C PRO A 47 -2.31 -8.74 3.39
N VAL A 48 -3.46 -8.19 3.01
CA VAL A 48 -4.80 -8.77 3.23
C VAL A 48 -5.50 -8.96 1.90
N THR A 49 -6.00 -10.16 1.62
CA THR A 49 -6.86 -10.41 0.46
C THR A 49 -8.26 -9.87 0.73
N LEU A 50 -8.69 -8.87 -0.04
CA LEU A 50 -9.99 -8.22 0.07
C LEU A 50 -11.06 -8.93 -0.77
N ALA A 51 -10.68 -9.41 -1.95
CA ALA A 51 -11.57 -10.11 -2.87
C ALA A 51 -10.85 -11.20 -3.65
N ALA A 52 -11.59 -12.25 -4.01
CA ALA A 52 -11.17 -13.29 -4.93
C ALA A 52 -12.39 -13.83 -5.68
N VAL A 53 -12.44 -13.66 -7.00
CA VAL A 53 -13.61 -13.97 -7.83
C VAL A 53 -13.20 -14.55 -9.17
N ASP A 54 -13.96 -15.52 -9.67
CA ASP A 54 -13.79 -16.03 -11.03
C ASP A 54 -14.49 -15.09 -12.02
N LEU A 55 -13.81 -14.80 -13.11
CA LEU A 55 -14.30 -14.00 -14.21
C LEU A 55 -14.60 -14.89 -15.41
N SER A 56 -15.53 -14.47 -16.26
CA SER A 56 -15.76 -15.16 -17.54
C SER A 56 -16.11 -14.19 -18.66
N THR A 57 -15.68 -14.52 -19.88
CA THR A 57 -16.11 -13.83 -21.10
C THR A 57 -16.45 -14.84 -22.19
N ALA A 58 -17.26 -14.40 -23.16
CA ALA A 58 -17.62 -15.24 -24.29
C ALA A 58 -16.43 -15.59 -25.21
N ARG A 59 -15.36 -14.77 -25.26
CA ARG A 59 -14.19 -14.99 -26.15
C ARG A 59 -13.02 -15.69 -25.48
N LEU A 60 -12.66 -15.30 -24.26
CA LEU A 60 -11.42 -15.75 -23.62
C LEU A 60 -11.63 -16.89 -22.62
N GLY A 61 -12.88 -17.23 -22.29
CA GLY A 61 -13.19 -18.26 -21.30
C GLY A 61 -13.14 -17.71 -19.88
N SER A 62 -12.67 -18.53 -18.94
CA SER A 62 -12.59 -18.21 -17.51
C SER A 62 -11.24 -17.61 -17.12
N ASP A 63 -11.26 -16.64 -16.21
CA ASP A 63 -10.10 -16.04 -15.57
C ASP A 63 -10.36 -15.94 -14.06
N HIS A 64 -9.38 -15.51 -13.28
CA HIS A 64 -9.49 -15.32 -11.83
C HIS A 64 -8.92 -13.97 -11.43
N LEU A 65 -9.70 -13.18 -10.68
CA LEU A 65 -9.29 -11.88 -10.15
C LEU A 65 -9.09 -11.97 -8.64
N THR A 66 -7.97 -11.43 -8.17
CA THR A 66 -7.66 -11.24 -6.75
C THR A 66 -7.40 -9.78 -6.45
N VAL A 67 -7.85 -9.32 -5.28
CA VAL A 67 -7.59 -7.96 -4.79
C VAL A 67 -6.90 -8.06 -3.45
N VAL A 68 -5.71 -7.50 -3.36
CA VAL A 68 -4.86 -7.55 -2.17
C VAL A 68 -4.51 -6.15 -1.72
N ARG A 69 -4.81 -5.85 -0.47
CA ARG A 69 -4.39 -4.63 0.21
C ARG A 69 -3.01 -4.83 0.83
N GLY A 70 -2.08 -3.94 0.53
CA GLY A 70 -0.78 -3.87 1.18
C GLY A 70 -0.83 -3.21 2.56
N VAL A 71 0.33 -2.95 3.14
CA VAL A 71 0.42 -2.24 4.42
C VAL A 71 0.25 -0.74 4.20
N THR A 72 -0.35 -0.06 5.18
CA THR A 72 -0.43 1.40 5.17
C THR A 72 0.96 2.01 5.30
N GLN A 73 1.25 2.99 4.45
CA GLN A 73 2.49 3.76 4.44
C GLN A 73 2.16 5.20 4.86
N THR A 74 2.94 5.75 5.79
CA THR A 74 2.75 7.11 6.33
C THR A 74 4.01 7.93 6.05
N ASN A 75 3.87 9.23 5.78
CA ASN A 75 4.98 10.14 5.50
C ASN A 75 5.81 9.75 4.26
N LEU A 76 5.17 9.10 3.30
CA LEU A 76 5.78 8.60 2.09
C LEU A 76 4.90 8.91 0.89
N VAL A 77 5.53 9.15 -0.26
CA VAL A 77 4.82 9.19 -1.54
C VAL A 77 4.60 7.77 -2.05
N PRO A 78 3.51 7.53 -2.81
CA PRO A 78 3.38 6.35 -3.64
C PRO A 78 4.62 6.13 -4.51
N GLY A 79 4.93 4.87 -4.80
CA GLY A 79 6.07 4.49 -5.66
C GLY A 79 5.87 4.79 -7.15
N ILE A 80 5.00 5.74 -7.50
CA ILE A 80 4.61 6.07 -8.86
C ILE A 80 5.60 7.08 -9.43
N VAL A 81 6.11 6.82 -10.64
CA VAL A 81 7.04 7.72 -11.32
C VAL A 81 6.32 9.00 -11.75
N GLY A 82 6.91 10.17 -11.50
CA GLY A 82 6.35 11.48 -11.92
C GLY A 82 5.25 12.04 -11.00
N TRP A 83 4.48 11.18 -10.32
CA TRP A 83 3.30 11.56 -9.53
C TRP A 83 3.52 12.71 -8.55
N ARG A 84 4.62 12.69 -7.77
CA ARG A 84 4.87 13.75 -6.78
C ARG A 84 5.00 15.13 -7.43
N ASP A 85 5.71 15.19 -8.54
CA ASP A 85 6.02 16.45 -9.22
C ASP A 85 4.77 16.95 -9.97
N ASP A 86 3.97 16.04 -10.53
CA ASP A 86 2.70 16.35 -11.20
C ASP A 86 1.63 16.86 -10.22
N CYS A 87 1.53 16.24 -9.04
CA CYS A 87 0.51 16.57 -8.04
C CYS A 87 0.88 17.71 -7.09
N GLY A 88 2.15 18.13 -7.04
CA GLY A 88 2.60 19.24 -6.21
C GLY A 88 2.37 19.06 -4.70
N VAL A 89 2.46 17.82 -4.21
CA VAL A 89 2.12 17.45 -2.82
C VAL A 89 3.34 17.33 -1.91
N ASP A 90 3.16 17.65 -0.62
CA ASP A 90 4.17 17.40 0.42
C ASP A 90 4.07 15.95 0.93
N SER A 91 5.12 15.17 0.70
CA SER A 91 5.24 13.79 1.19
C SER A 91 5.02 13.63 2.69
N ALA A 92 5.36 14.66 3.48
CA ALA A 92 5.21 14.62 4.94
C ALA A 92 3.76 14.76 5.42
N GLY A 93 2.83 15.11 4.53
CA GLY A 93 1.39 15.16 4.82
C GLY A 93 0.62 13.92 4.37
N LEU A 94 1.27 12.98 3.67
CA LEU A 94 0.60 11.89 2.98
C LEU A 94 0.54 10.59 3.80
N GLN A 95 -0.52 9.85 3.55
CA GLN A 95 -0.64 8.45 3.93
C GLN A 95 -1.31 7.68 2.80
N TYR A 96 -0.87 6.48 2.48
CA TYR A 96 -1.46 5.68 1.42
C TYR A 96 -1.49 4.19 1.74
N VAL A 97 -2.30 3.46 0.97
CA VAL A 97 -2.23 2.00 0.89
C VAL A 97 -2.19 1.57 -0.58
N ALA A 98 -1.37 0.56 -0.88
CA ALA A 98 -1.36 -0.07 -2.19
C ALA A 98 -2.45 -1.15 -2.24
N VAL A 99 -3.22 -1.18 -3.32
CA VAL A 99 -4.19 -2.22 -3.65
C VAL A 99 -3.76 -2.85 -4.97
N THR A 100 -3.32 -4.10 -4.90
CA THR A 100 -2.92 -4.88 -6.07
C THR A 100 -4.11 -5.68 -6.58
N ILE A 101 -4.45 -5.51 -7.86
CA ILE A 101 -5.46 -6.28 -8.57
C ILE A 101 -4.72 -7.25 -9.49
N GLY A 102 -4.73 -8.52 -9.15
CA GLY A 102 -4.10 -9.58 -9.93
C GLY A 102 -5.12 -10.34 -10.76
N PHE A 103 -4.75 -10.73 -11.98
CA PHE A 103 -5.58 -11.50 -12.90
C PHE A 103 -4.71 -12.48 -13.72
N GLY A 104 -5.29 -13.59 -14.19
CA GLY A 104 -4.55 -14.59 -14.96
C GLY A 104 -4.37 -14.22 -16.44
N GLY A 105 -5.29 -13.42 -16.99
CA GLY A 105 -5.33 -13.03 -18.40
C GLY A 105 -4.44 -11.84 -18.78
N SER A 106 -4.51 -11.47 -20.06
CA SER A 106 -3.96 -10.22 -20.60
C SER A 106 -5.09 -9.27 -20.98
N ASP A 107 -4.73 -8.02 -21.29
CA ASP A 107 -5.66 -7.03 -21.87
C ASP A 107 -6.86 -6.73 -20.96
N VAL A 108 -6.65 -6.67 -19.65
CA VAL A 108 -7.70 -6.40 -18.66
C VAL A 108 -7.77 -4.91 -18.37
N ALA A 109 -8.97 -4.34 -18.40
CA ALA A 109 -9.21 -2.96 -17.97
C ALA A 109 -10.42 -2.87 -17.05
N GLY A 110 -10.47 -1.83 -16.24
CA GLY A 110 -11.57 -1.55 -15.32
C GLY A 110 -11.38 -0.23 -14.60
N HIS A 111 -12.28 0.07 -13.68
CA HIS A 111 -12.16 1.21 -12.78
C HIS A 111 -12.03 0.74 -11.34
N LEU A 112 -11.34 1.54 -10.53
CA LEU A 112 -11.40 1.44 -9.08
C LEU A 112 -11.88 2.78 -8.54
N THR A 113 -12.96 2.74 -7.76
CA THR A 113 -13.49 3.87 -7.02
C THR A 113 -13.37 3.63 -5.53
N VAL A 114 -13.01 4.65 -4.76
CA VAL A 114 -13.00 4.61 -3.30
C VAL A 114 -14.20 5.39 -2.77
N GLU A 115 -14.96 4.75 -1.90
CA GLU A 115 -16.18 5.30 -1.32
C GLU A 115 -16.06 5.40 0.20
N PRO A 116 -16.33 6.57 0.79
CA PRO A 116 -16.47 6.71 2.24
C PRO A 116 -17.65 5.91 2.78
N GLY A 117 -17.41 5.07 3.77
CA GLY A 117 -18.46 4.40 4.55
C GLY A 117 -19.07 5.33 5.63
N PRO A 118 -20.13 4.87 6.31
CA PRO A 118 -20.88 5.67 7.30
C PRO A 118 -20.05 6.09 8.52
N ASP A 119 -19.01 5.33 8.86
CA ASP A 119 -18.10 5.63 9.97
C ASP A 119 -16.90 6.48 9.55
N THR A 120 -16.82 6.89 8.28
CA THR A 120 -15.72 7.72 7.79
C THR A 120 -15.79 9.11 8.40
N PRO A 121 -14.70 9.59 9.05
CA PRO A 121 -14.69 10.93 9.63
C PRO A 121 -14.95 12.01 8.56
N ALA A 122 -15.84 12.96 8.85
CA ALA A 122 -16.21 14.01 7.89
C ALA A 122 -15.09 15.05 7.66
N ASP A 123 -14.03 15.02 8.49
CA ASP A 123 -12.90 15.94 8.44
C ASP A 123 -11.74 15.42 7.57
N ILE A 124 -11.88 14.26 6.92
CA ILE A 124 -10.83 13.76 6.02
C ILE A 124 -10.69 14.67 4.79
N ALA A 125 -9.44 14.91 4.39
CA ALA A 125 -9.18 15.55 3.11
C ALA A 125 -9.57 14.61 1.95
N PRO A 126 -9.62 15.11 0.70
CA PRO A 126 -9.95 14.29 -0.46
C PRO A 126 -9.07 13.04 -0.56
N VAL A 127 -9.71 11.92 -0.89
CA VAL A 127 -9.05 10.65 -1.20
C VAL A 127 -8.75 10.62 -2.70
N GLY A 128 -7.52 10.27 -3.05
CA GLY A 128 -7.10 10.08 -4.44
C GLY A 128 -6.84 8.61 -4.73
N VAL A 129 -7.23 8.15 -5.92
CA VAL A 129 -6.85 6.84 -6.47
C VAL A 129 -5.90 7.09 -7.63
N PHE A 130 -4.79 6.36 -7.67
CA PHE A 130 -3.79 6.49 -8.73
C PHE A 130 -3.24 5.13 -9.11
N PHE A 131 -3.39 4.74 -10.38
CA PHE A 131 -2.69 3.60 -10.94
C PHE A 131 -1.28 3.99 -11.41
N ASP A 132 -0.33 3.07 -11.22
CA ASP A 132 0.99 3.22 -11.84
C ASP A 132 0.91 3.03 -13.36
N GLY A 133 1.79 3.74 -14.09
CA GLY A 133 1.90 3.62 -15.55
C GLY A 133 0.85 4.41 -16.34
N ALA A 134 0.37 5.54 -15.81
CA ALA A 134 -0.53 6.42 -16.55
C ALA A 134 0.16 7.03 -17.79
N ASP A 135 -0.58 7.12 -18.89
CA ASP A 135 -0.13 7.76 -20.13
C ASP A 135 -0.12 9.29 -20.04
N GLU A 136 -0.94 9.84 -19.14
CA GLU A 136 -1.07 11.28 -18.89
C GLU A 136 -0.45 11.64 -17.52
N PRO A 137 0.04 12.88 -17.35
CA PRO A 137 0.49 13.36 -16.04
C PRO A 137 -0.60 13.22 -14.98
N TYR A 138 -0.22 13.03 -13.73
CA TYR A 138 -1.18 12.88 -12.64
C TYR A 138 -1.79 14.22 -12.21
N CYS A 139 -2.92 14.17 -11.49
CA CYS A 139 -3.53 15.34 -10.84
C CYS A 139 -3.87 16.52 -11.78
N GLN A 140 -4.25 16.22 -13.03
CA GLN A 140 -4.64 17.24 -14.03
C GLN A 140 -6.10 17.71 -13.87
N ASP A 141 -6.91 16.94 -13.16
CA ASP A 141 -8.32 17.25 -12.90
C ASP A 141 -8.52 18.30 -11.79
N ASP A 142 -9.72 18.88 -11.73
CA ASP A 142 -10.17 19.72 -10.61
C ASP A 142 -11.43 19.11 -9.95
N PRO A 143 -11.33 18.61 -8.70
CA PRO A 143 -10.15 18.59 -7.83
C PRO A 143 -9.06 17.60 -8.30
N PRO A 144 -7.79 17.79 -7.93
CA PRO A 144 -6.69 16.93 -8.40
C PRO A 144 -6.71 15.51 -7.84
N PHE A 145 -7.35 15.30 -6.69
CA PHE A 145 -7.48 13.99 -6.04
C PHE A 145 -8.86 13.45 -6.35
N GLN A 146 -8.92 12.63 -7.40
CA GLN A 146 -10.14 11.95 -7.81
C GLN A 146 -10.27 10.62 -7.05
N PRO A 147 -11.46 10.29 -6.52
CA PRO A 147 -11.70 9.04 -5.81
C PRO A 147 -11.80 7.84 -6.75
N THR A 148 -11.75 8.06 -8.06
CA THR A 148 -11.86 7.04 -9.10
C THR A 148 -10.70 7.18 -10.06
N ASP A 149 -10.13 6.04 -10.46
CA ASP A 149 -9.16 5.97 -11.55
C ASP A 149 -9.39 4.71 -12.39
N THR A 150 -8.85 4.70 -13.60
CA THR A 150 -8.94 3.62 -14.58
C THR A 150 -7.61 2.91 -14.69
N PHE A 151 -7.66 1.59 -14.85
CA PHE A 151 -6.48 0.80 -15.19
C PHE A 151 -6.66 0.06 -16.50
N TRP A 152 -5.52 -0.21 -17.14
CA TRP A 152 -5.43 -1.13 -18.25
C TRP A 152 -4.09 -1.89 -18.17
N TRP A 153 -4.18 -3.21 -18.17
CA TRP A 153 -3.04 -4.09 -18.31
C TRP A 153 -3.03 -4.72 -19.69
N HIS A 154 -1.94 -4.55 -20.43
CA HIS A 154 -1.72 -5.14 -21.75
C HIS A 154 -0.52 -6.11 -21.76
N GLY A 155 -0.08 -6.57 -20.59
CA GLY A 155 1.11 -7.41 -20.42
C GLY A 155 0.85 -8.91 -20.64
N GLY A 156 1.79 -9.73 -20.17
CA GLY A 156 1.71 -11.19 -20.24
C GLY A 156 0.67 -11.79 -19.27
N PRO A 157 0.57 -13.13 -19.24
CA PRO A 157 -0.25 -13.83 -18.25
C PRO A 157 0.24 -13.56 -16.83
N ASP A 158 -0.62 -13.81 -15.84
CA ASP A 158 -0.38 -13.54 -14.42
C ASP A 158 -0.10 -12.04 -14.16
N GLY A 159 -0.89 -11.18 -14.81
CA GLY A 159 -0.71 -9.74 -14.70
C GLY A 159 -1.26 -9.15 -13.41
N ASP A 160 -0.70 -8.00 -13.04
CA ASP A 160 -1.12 -7.25 -11.88
C ASP A 160 -1.06 -5.75 -12.17
N VAL A 161 -2.02 -5.02 -11.60
CA VAL A 161 -1.98 -3.56 -11.52
C VAL A 161 -2.03 -3.14 -10.07
N THR A 162 -1.32 -2.06 -9.72
CA THR A 162 -1.35 -1.51 -8.37
C THR A 162 -2.00 -0.13 -8.38
N ALA A 163 -3.11 -0.01 -7.67
CA ALA A 163 -3.71 1.26 -7.30
C ALA A 163 -3.11 1.75 -5.98
N TYR A 164 -2.84 3.04 -5.89
CA TYR A 164 -2.49 3.70 -4.64
C TYR A 164 -3.67 4.55 -4.19
N ILE A 165 -4.22 4.21 -3.03
CA ILE A 165 -5.29 4.97 -2.39
C ILE A 165 -4.63 5.91 -1.40
N VAL A 166 -4.68 7.20 -1.70
CA VAL A 166 -3.89 8.24 -1.02
C VAL A 166 -4.82 9.17 -0.24
N LEU A 167 -4.55 9.31 1.05
CA LEU A 167 -5.10 10.35 1.90
C LEU A 167 -4.16 11.55 1.88
N ARG A 168 -4.66 12.69 1.41
CA ARG A 168 -3.97 13.97 1.59
C ARG A 168 -4.13 14.43 3.04
N ASP A 169 -3.19 15.22 3.54
CA ASP A 169 -3.28 15.88 4.85
C ASP A 169 -3.58 14.91 6.02
N ALA A 170 -3.22 13.63 5.88
CA ALA A 170 -3.40 12.62 6.91
C ALA A 170 -2.44 12.86 8.08
N VAL A 171 -1.24 13.36 7.77
CA VAL A 171 -0.24 13.70 8.78
C VAL A 171 -0.26 15.21 9.01
N THR A 172 -0.59 15.59 10.24
CA THR A 172 -0.66 16.98 10.69
C THR A 172 -0.06 17.11 12.09
N PRO A 173 0.13 18.33 12.62
CA PRO A 173 0.49 18.49 14.03
C PRO A 173 -0.51 17.86 15.01
N ALA A 174 -1.78 17.69 14.61
CA ALA A 174 -2.81 17.03 15.42
C ALA A 174 -2.79 15.50 15.26
N THR A 175 -2.27 14.99 14.13
CA THR A 175 -2.24 13.56 13.77
C THR A 175 -0.86 13.16 13.24
N PRO A 176 0.20 13.23 14.07
CA PRO A 176 1.57 13.01 13.62
C PRO A 176 1.84 11.57 13.17
N GLU A 177 1.06 10.60 13.63
CA GLU A 177 1.11 9.20 13.21
C GLU A 177 0.29 8.90 11.94
N GLY A 178 -0.39 9.90 11.37
CA GLY A 178 -1.33 9.75 10.25
C GLY A 178 -2.76 9.43 10.70
N ARG A 179 -3.60 9.02 9.75
CA ARG A 179 -5.02 8.69 9.93
C ARG A 179 -5.31 7.26 9.48
N ALA A 180 -4.52 6.29 9.96
CA ALA A 180 -4.61 4.92 9.47
C ALA A 180 -5.99 4.28 9.72
N GLU A 181 -6.71 4.75 10.74
CA GLU A 181 -8.08 4.36 11.05
C GLU A 181 -9.07 4.68 9.92
N VAL A 182 -8.80 5.70 9.09
CA VAL A 182 -9.67 6.08 7.98
C VAL A 182 -9.74 4.98 6.93
N PHE A 183 -8.64 4.27 6.61
CA PHE A 183 -8.70 3.22 5.60
C PHE A 183 -9.71 2.11 5.97
N SER A 184 -9.87 1.79 7.25
CA SER A 184 -10.85 0.79 7.68
C SER A 184 -12.31 1.21 7.53
N THR A 185 -12.58 2.49 7.30
CA THR A 185 -13.94 3.02 7.08
C THR A 185 -14.26 3.21 5.59
N LEU A 186 -13.28 3.01 4.71
CA LEU A 186 -13.43 3.14 3.27
C LEU A 186 -13.76 1.78 2.63
N SER A 187 -14.47 1.81 1.52
CA SER A 187 -14.65 0.68 0.62
C SER A 187 -14.11 0.99 -0.76
N ILE A 188 -13.72 -0.05 -1.48
CA ILE A 188 -13.44 0.02 -2.92
C ILE A 188 -14.57 -0.61 -3.71
N ARG A 189 -14.93 0.05 -4.80
CA ARG A 189 -15.76 -0.47 -5.88
C ARG A 189 -14.86 -0.72 -7.08
N ILE A 190 -14.85 -1.95 -7.58
CA ILE A 190 -14.19 -2.30 -8.85
C ILE A 190 -15.27 -2.66 -9.86
N ASP A 191 -15.34 -1.91 -10.95
CA ASP A 191 -16.37 -2.06 -11.98
C ASP A 191 -15.80 -1.85 -13.39
N ALA A 192 -16.70 -1.91 -14.38
CA ALA A 192 -16.37 -1.80 -15.80
C ALA A 192 -15.26 -2.77 -16.27
N LEU A 193 -15.13 -3.90 -15.55
CA LEU A 193 -14.16 -4.94 -15.82
C LEU A 193 -14.43 -5.53 -17.20
N ARG A 194 -13.41 -5.46 -18.06
CA ARG A 194 -13.51 -5.92 -19.44
C ARG A 194 -12.17 -6.38 -19.98
N VAL A 195 -12.23 -7.20 -21.00
CA VAL A 195 -11.13 -7.39 -21.94
C VAL A 195 -11.11 -6.16 -22.84
N HIS A 196 -10.00 -5.42 -22.85
CA HIS A 196 -9.81 -4.19 -23.62
C HIS A 196 -8.97 -4.45 -24.86
N GLY A 197 -9.51 -4.20 -26.05
CA GLY A 197 -8.81 -4.49 -27.30
C GLY A 197 -9.68 -4.35 -28.54
N ALA A 198 -9.48 -5.21 -29.55
CA ALA A 198 -10.31 -5.21 -30.77
C ALA A 198 -11.71 -5.78 -30.49
N GLY A 199 -12.56 -4.93 -29.92
CA GLY A 199 -13.92 -5.24 -29.50
C GLY A 199 -13.97 -5.57 -28.01
N ASP A 200 -14.02 -4.52 -27.19
CA ASP A 200 -14.17 -4.61 -25.73
C ASP A 200 -15.29 -5.56 -25.34
N GLN A 201 -15.00 -6.44 -24.38
CA GLN A 201 -15.97 -7.41 -23.87
C GLN A 201 -16.00 -7.35 -22.35
N PRO A 202 -17.17 -7.07 -21.74
CA PRO A 202 -17.29 -7.07 -20.29
C PRO A 202 -17.06 -8.48 -19.73
N PHE A 203 -16.44 -8.54 -18.56
CA PHE A 203 -16.40 -9.75 -17.76
C PHE A 203 -17.75 -9.96 -17.06
N GLN A 204 -18.15 -11.22 -16.95
CA GLN A 204 -19.19 -11.65 -16.01
C GLN A 204 -18.50 -12.20 -14.77
N LEU A 205 -18.91 -11.71 -13.60
CA LEU A 205 -18.37 -12.11 -12.32
C LEU A 205 -19.16 -13.29 -11.76
N ALA A 206 -18.45 -14.32 -11.29
CA ALA A 206 -19.04 -15.36 -10.48
C ALA A 206 -19.30 -14.84 -9.05
N THR A 207 -19.88 -15.69 -8.20
CA THR A 207 -19.95 -15.40 -6.77
C THR A 207 -18.52 -15.35 -6.19
N PRO A 208 -18.10 -14.26 -5.51
CA PRO A 208 -16.78 -14.18 -4.93
C PRO A 208 -16.57 -15.24 -3.84
N SER A 209 -15.38 -15.82 -3.82
CA SER A 209 -14.91 -16.70 -2.75
C SER A 209 -14.45 -15.93 -1.51
N ILE A 210 -14.00 -14.69 -1.72
CA ILE A 210 -13.67 -13.68 -0.71
C ILE A 210 -14.26 -12.35 -1.19
N GLY A 211 -14.78 -11.54 -0.26
CA GLY A 211 -15.41 -10.26 -0.57
C GLY A 211 -16.87 -10.41 -0.97
N ALA A 212 -17.41 -9.40 -1.66
CA ALA A 212 -18.79 -9.36 -2.09
C ALA A 212 -18.95 -8.60 -3.41
N LEU A 213 -20.02 -8.95 -4.15
CA LEU A 213 -20.51 -8.12 -5.25
C LEU A 213 -21.26 -6.91 -4.69
N CYS A 214 -21.31 -5.83 -5.44
CA CYS A 214 -22.12 -4.67 -5.10
C CYS A 214 -23.61 -5.03 -5.10
N ALA A 215 -24.39 -4.48 -4.17
CA ALA A 215 -25.81 -4.79 -4.05
C ALA A 215 -26.65 -4.19 -5.20
N ASP A 216 -26.17 -3.07 -5.76
CA ASP A 216 -26.76 -2.33 -6.87
C ASP A 216 -26.27 -2.80 -8.25
N ASP A 217 -25.14 -3.50 -8.30
CA ASP A 217 -24.47 -3.90 -9.53
C ASP A 217 -23.81 -5.29 -9.38
N PRO A 218 -24.39 -6.36 -9.96
CA PRO A 218 -23.86 -7.72 -9.84
C PRO A 218 -22.56 -7.93 -10.64
N ASP A 219 -22.18 -7.00 -11.51
CA ASP A 219 -20.95 -7.06 -12.30
C ASP A 219 -19.81 -6.23 -11.67
N ALA A 220 -20.02 -5.70 -10.46
CA ALA A 220 -19.04 -4.94 -9.70
C ALA A 220 -18.70 -5.61 -8.36
N LEU A 221 -17.45 -5.46 -7.91
CA LEU A 221 -17.00 -5.85 -6.58
C LEU A 221 -17.06 -4.65 -5.64
N CYS A 222 -17.66 -4.83 -4.46
CA CYS A 222 -17.67 -3.83 -3.40
C CYS A 222 -17.09 -4.45 -2.13
N VAL A 223 -15.89 -4.02 -1.73
CA VAL A 223 -15.20 -4.60 -0.57
C VAL A 223 -14.63 -3.53 0.36
N PRO A 224 -14.72 -3.70 1.70
CA PRO A 224 -14.09 -2.80 2.66
C PRO A 224 -12.57 -2.89 2.57
N LEU A 225 -11.88 -1.79 2.88
CA LEU A 225 -10.40 -1.72 2.92
C LEU A 225 -9.82 -2.14 4.29
N THR A 226 -10.54 -2.95 5.06
CA THR A 226 -10.12 -3.44 6.39
C THR A 226 -9.07 -4.52 6.31
#